data_AF-L9M936-F1
#
_entry.id   AF-L9M936-F1
#
_cell.length_a   1.000
_cell.length_b   1.000
_cell.length_c   1.000
_cell.angle_alpha   90.00
_cell.angle_beta   90.00
_cell.angle_gamma   90.00
#
_symmetry.space_group_name_H-M   'P 1'
#
loop_
_entity.id
_entity.type
_entity.pdbx_description
1 polymer ?
#
loop_
_entity_poly.entity_id
_entity_poly.type
_entity_poly.pdbx_seq_one_letter_code
_entity_poly.pdbx_strand_id
1 'polypeptide(L)' 'MNAFTGQTFQMNQIINLKEVMRITGLSRATIYNIMDERHKQYDPTFPKQTNLTVGRVGWSAWEINQWIETKLANR' A
#
# COMPACT_ATOMS: atom_id res chain seq x y z
N MET A 1 -18.79 -6.37 -29.84
CA MET A 1 -18.97 -5.26 -28.88
C MET A 1 -17.61 -4.61 -28.70
N ASN A 2 -17.41 -3.46 -29.32
CA ASN A 2 -16.12 -2.78 -29.34
C ASN A 2 -15.94 -2.09 -27.98
N ALA A 3 -15.17 -2.71 -27.09
CA ALA A 3 -14.80 -2.10 -25.83
C ALA A 3 -13.97 -0.85 -26.14
N PHE A 4 -14.48 0.32 -25.77
CA PHE A 4 -13.67 1.53 -25.66
C PHE A 4 -12.59 1.27 -24.60
N THR A 5 -11.44 0.74 -24.99
CA THR A 5 -10.22 0.79 -24.19
C THR A 5 -9.66 2.21 -24.31
N GLY A 6 -10.45 3.20 -23.88
CA GLY A 6 -9.86 4.47 -23.50
C GLY A 6 -9.08 4.19 -22.23
N GLN A 7 -7.75 4.35 -22.25
CA GLN A 7 -6.98 4.43 -21.02
C GLN A 7 -7.62 5.54 -20.19
N THR A 8 -8.38 5.15 -19.18
CA THR A 8 -8.90 6.10 -18.20
C THR A 8 -7.69 6.64 -17.46
N PHE A 9 -7.50 7.95 -17.48
CA PHE A 9 -6.48 8.57 -16.66
C PHE A 9 -6.82 8.29 -15.19
N GLN A 10 -6.06 7.40 -14.55
CA GLN A 10 -6.21 7.12 -13.13
C GLN A 10 -5.25 8.01 -12.35
N MET A 11 -5.81 8.89 -11.53
CA MET A 11 -5.02 9.75 -10.65
C MET A 11 -4.42 8.90 -9.53
N ASN A 12 -3.10 8.77 -9.50
CA ASN A 12 -2.41 8.11 -8.40
C ASN A 12 -2.50 8.97 -7.14
N GLN A 13 -2.97 8.37 -6.05
CA GLN A 13 -3.01 9.00 -4.74
C GLN A 13 -1.91 8.40 -3.87
N ILE A 14 -1.12 9.26 -3.23
CA ILE A 14 -0.10 8.84 -2.25
C ILE A 14 -0.60 9.14 -0.85
N ILE A 15 -0.61 8.13 0.00
CA ILE A 15 -1.02 8.21 1.40
C ILE A 15 0.19 8.12 2.33
N ASN A 16 0.16 8.86 3.43
CA ASN A 16 1.22 8.85 4.43
C ASN A 16 1.00 7.74 5.47
N LEU A 17 1.98 7.53 6.35
CA LEU A 17 1.94 6.44 7.35
C LEU A 17 0.70 6.50 8.25
N LYS A 18 0.24 7.70 8.66
CA LYS A 18 -0.96 7.84 9.49
C LYS A 18 -2.21 7.36 8.76
N GLU A 19 -2.29 7.61 7.46
CA GLU A 19 -3.39 7.14 6.61
C GLU A 19 -3.31 5.63 6.39
N VAL A 20 -2.11 5.07 6.15
CA VAL A 20 -1.91 3.62 6.07
C VAL A 20 -2.36 2.95 7.36
N MET A 21 -1.98 3.48 8.53
CA MET A 21 -2.43 2.97 9.84
C MET A 21 -3.96 3.03 9.97
N ARG A 22 -4.58 4.15 9.56
CA ARG A 22 -6.04 4.33 9.62
C ARG A 22 -6.78 3.33 8.71
N ILE A 23 -6.26 3.08 7.51
CA ILE A 23 -6.90 2.25 6.50
C ILE A 23 -6.72 0.76 6.81
N THR A 24 -5.51 0.36 7.20
CA THR A 24 -5.19 -1.05 7.49
C THR A 24 -5.55 -1.48 8.92
N GLY A 25 -5.75 -0.52 9.84
CA GLY A 25 -5.92 -0.77 11.27
C GLY A 25 -4.63 -1.22 11.98
N LEU A 26 -3.50 -1.26 11.28
CA LEU A 26 -2.22 -1.70 11.83
C LEU A 26 -1.51 -0.58 12.59
N SER A 27 -0.77 -0.98 13.62
CA SER A 27 0.11 -0.06 14.33
C SER A 27 1.32 0.32 13.47
N ARG A 28 1.95 1.47 13.78
CA ARG A 28 3.20 1.90 13.16
C ARG A 28 4.29 0.82 13.24
N ALA A 29 4.45 0.19 14.39
CA ALA A 29 5.45 -0.85 14.61
C ALA A 29 5.16 -2.06 13.71
N THR A 30 3.90 -2.48 13.63
CA THR A 30 3.49 -3.59 12.76
C THR A 30 3.79 -3.28 11.29
N ILE A 31 3.52 -2.07 10.81
CA ILE A 31 3.84 -1.67 9.43
C ILE A 31 5.34 -1.76 9.14
N TYR A 32 6.21 -1.32 10.06
CA TYR A 32 7.65 -1.49 9.83
C TYR A 32 8.09 -2.95 9.94
N ASN A 33 7.50 -3.72 10.85
CA ASN A 33 7.79 -5.16 11.01
C ASN A 33 7.40 -5.99 9.78
N ILE A 34 6.31 -5.64 9.08
CA ILE A 34 5.93 -6.34 7.85
C ILE A 34 6.80 -5.91 6.66
N MET A 35 7.42 -4.72 6.71
CA MET A 35 8.33 -4.23 5.68
C MET A 35 9.78 -4.73 5.86
N ASP A 36 10.17 -5.12 7.08
CA ASP A 36 11.52 -5.59 7.38
C ASP A 36 11.70 -7.06 7.00
N GLU A 37 12.49 -7.31 5.95
CA GLU A 37 12.86 -8.64 5.44
C GLU A 37 13.43 -9.60 6.50
N ARG A 38 13.99 -9.07 7.59
CA ARG A 38 14.58 -9.86 8.67
C ARG A 38 13.58 -10.23 9.75
N HIS A 39 12.41 -9.60 9.75
CA HIS A 39 11.42 -9.78 10.80
C HIS A 39 10.51 -10.98 10.47
N LYS A 40 10.07 -11.71 11.50
CA LYS A 40 9.19 -12.89 11.33
C LYS A 40 7.86 -12.56 10.63
N GLN A 41 7.42 -11.32 10.74
CA GLN A 41 6.17 -10.83 10.16
C GLN A 41 6.37 -10.21 8.76
N TYR A 42 7.57 -10.31 8.18
CA TYR A 42 7.82 -9.80 6.84
C TYR A 42 6.78 -10.29 5.85
N ASP A 43 6.22 -9.35 5.11
CA ASP A 43 5.26 -9.63 4.05
C ASP A 43 5.79 -9.02 2.75
N PRO A 44 6.33 -9.84 1.82
CA PRO A 44 6.84 -9.34 0.54
C PRO A 44 5.75 -8.75 -0.36
N THR A 45 4.47 -9.02 -0.05
CA THR A 45 3.33 -8.46 -0.78
C THR A 45 2.91 -7.08 -0.27
N PHE A 46 3.42 -6.64 0.89
CA PHE A 46 3.10 -5.32 1.41
C PHE A 46 3.74 -4.22 0.55
N PRO A 47 3.01 -3.13 0.21
CA PRO A 47 3.52 -2.09 -0.66
C PRO A 47 4.78 -1.40 -0.15
N LYS A 48 5.72 -1.13 -1.05
CA LYS A 48 6.97 -0.44 -0.73
C LYS A 48 6.70 1.06 -0.55
N GLN A 49 7.38 1.67 0.42
CA GLN A 49 7.32 3.12 0.60
C GLN A 49 8.04 3.85 -0.55
N THR A 50 7.47 4.95 -1.01
CA THR A 50 8.04 5.86 -2.00
C THR A 50 8.51 7.15 -1.33
N ASN A 51 9.74 7.55 -1.62
CA ASN A 51 10.29 8.84 -1.17
C ASN A 51 9.67 9.97 -2.01
N LEU A 52 8.87 10.83 -1.40
CA LEU A 52 8.29 12.01 -2.05
C LEU A 52 9.23 13.21 -1.99
N THR A 53 9.94 13.36 -0.87
CA THR A 53 10.96 14.40 -0.62
C THR A 53 12.00 13.84 0.36
N VAL A 54 13.03 14.63 0.70
CA VAL A 54 14.12 14.26 1.62
C VAL A 54 13.62 13.74 2.98
N GLY A 55 12.46 14.19 3.47
CA GLY A 55 11.93 13.80 4.79
C GLY A 55 10.53 13.20 4.76
N ARG A 56 9.96 12.93 3.57
CA ARG A 56 8.58 12.45 3.45
C ARG A 56 8.50 11.22 2.58
N VAL A 57 7.98 10.16 3.18
CA VAL A 57 7.62 8.91 2.51
C VAL A 57 6.11 8.76 2.42
N GLY A 58 5.65 8.00 1.44
CA GLY A 58 4.25 7.62 1.31
C GLY A 58 4.09 6.32 0.52
N TRP A 59 2.87 5.81 0.48
CA TRP A 59 2.49 4.59 -0.23
C TRP A 59 1.44 4.91 -1.27
N SER A 60 1.42 4.17 -2.37
CA SER A 60 0.31 4.24 -3.31
C SER A 60 -0.96 3.75 -2.61
N ALA A 61 -2.00 4.58 -2.60
CA ALA A 61 -3.29 4.21 -2.04
C ALA A 61 -3.89 3.00 -2.79
N TRP A 62 -3.62 2.92 -4.10
CA TRP A 62 -4.04 1.80 -4.93
C TRP A 62 -3.34 0.50 -4.52
N GLU A 63 -2.02 0.51 -4.34
CA GLU A 63 -1.28 -0.69 -3.91
C GLU A 63 -1.69 -1.15 -2.51
N ILE A 64 -1.95 -0.21 -1.59
CA ILE A 64 -2.45 -0.54 -0.25
C ILE A 64 -3.84 -1.17 -0.34
N ASN A 65 -4.72 -0.66 -1.20
CA ASN A 65 -6.02 -1.26 -1.43
C ASN A 65 -5.91 -2.66 -2.03
N GLN A 66 -5.05 -2.85 -3.03
CA GLN A 66 -4.78 -4.18 -3.62
C GLN A 66 -4.27 -5.16 -2.56
N TRP A 67 -3.35 -4.74 -1.69
CA TRP A 67 -2.87 -5.57 -0.59
C TRP A 67 -4.02 -5.98 0.36
N ILE A 68 -4.90 -5.05 0.72
CA ILE A 68 -6.10 -5.35 1.55
C ILE A 68 -7.01 -6.36 0.84
N GLU A 69 -7.28 -6.17 -0.46
CA GLU A 69 -8.07 -7.11 -1.26
C GLU A 69 -7.45 -8.51 -1.24
N THR A 70 -6.12 -8.63 -1.32
CA THR A 70 -5.47 -9.95 -1.17
C THR A 70 -5.67 -10.57 0.20
N LYS A 71 -5.70 -9.79 1.28
CA LYS A 71 -5.98 -10.31 2.64
C LYS A 71 -7.44 -10.75 2.79
N LEU A 72 -8.36 -10.01 2.18
CA LEU A 72 -9.79 -10.36 2.18
C LEU A 72 -10.08 -11.61 1.35
N ALA A 73 -9.41 -11.77 0.20
CA ALA A 73 -9.56 -12.94 -0.66
C ALA A 73 -9.00 -14.22 -0.03
N ASN A 74 -7.99 -14.10 0.85
CA ASN A 74 -7.37 -15.21 1.57
C ASN A 74 -7.98 -15.49 2.96
N ARG A 75 -9.19 -14.96 3.24
CA ARG A 75 -9.92 -15.19 4.49
C ARG A 75 -10.52 -16.59 4.57
#